data_AF-A0A5B8S5D2-F1
#
_entry.id   AF-A0A5B8S5D2-F1
#
_cell.length_a   1.000
_cell.length_b   1.000
_cell.length_c   1.000
_cell.angle_alpha   90.00
_cell.angle_beta   90.00
_cell.angle_gamma   90.00
#
_symmetry.space_group_name_H-M   'P 1'
#
loop_
_entity.id
_entity.type
_entity.pdbx_description
1 polymer ?
#
loop_
_entity_poly.entity_id
_entity_poly.type
_entity_poly.pdbx_seq_one_letter_code
_entity_poly.pdbx_strand_id
1 'polypeptide(L)'
;MDERNYDRFVVDKEIECFFGERRDFVLLYDLSVWGCMIEAPMSGIKGGASIHLKLNDFIEVYGRVVWEKDGCAGVSFGHALHEAAVKFLGFSPTTTAFEQMEPRDRFGRPLPALPRY
;
A
#
# COMPACT_ATOMS: atom_id res chain seq x y z
N MET A 1 -4.20 4.31 -25.29
CA MET A 1 -3.73 3.02 -24.75
C MET A 1 -2.53 3.39 -23.90
N ASP A 2 -2.78 3.86 -22.67
CA ASP A 2 -1.73 4.43 -21.83
C ASP A 2 -0.96 3.33 -21.11
N GLU A 3 0.33 3.24 -21.42
CA GLU A 3 1.29 2.32 -20.84
C GLU A 3 1.40 2.51 -19.33
N ARG A 4 0.98 1.48 -18.59
CA ARG A 4 1.14 1.39 -17.14
C ARG A 4 2.57 0.96 -16.85
N ASN A 5 3.43 1.91 -16.50
CA ASN A 5 4.88 1.73 -16.51
C ASN A 5 5.50 1.28 -15.16
N TYR A 6 4.69 0.91 -14.16
CA TYR A 6 5.19 0.53 -12.83
C TYR A 6 4.34 -0.56 -12.16
N ASP A 7 5.02 -1.51 -11.53
CA ASP A 7 4.40 -2.55 -10.72
C ASP A 7 3.65 -1.94 -9.52
N ARG A 8 2.42 -2.40 -9.33
CA ARG A 8 1.54 -2.01 -8.21
C ARG A 8 1.39 -3.17 -7.23
N PHE A 9 1.57 -2.87 -5.96
CA PHE A 9 1.40 -3.81 -4.87
C PHE A 9 0.07 -3.53 -4.18
N VAL A 10 -0.74 -4.55 -3.97
CA VAL A 10 -1.95 -4.45 -3.16
C VAL A 10 -1.52 -4.37 -1.70
N VAL A 11 -1.96 -3.32 -0.99
CA VAL A 11 -1.53 -3.04 0.39
C VAL A 11 -2.69 -3.20 1.38
N ASP A 12 -3.91 -2.84 0.96
CA ASP A 12 -5.17 -2.94 1.71
C ASP A 12 -5.05 -2.50 3.18
N LYS A 13 -4.58 -1.26 3.38
CA LYS A 13 -4.23 -0.71 4.70
C LYS A 13 -4.85 0.65 4.94
N GLU A 14 -5.45 0.86 6.10
CA GLU A 14 -5.89 2.19 6.52
C GLU A 14 -4.68 3.07 6.84
N ILE A 15 -4.63 4.25 6.22
CA ILE A 15 -3.55 5.22 6.37
C ILE A 15 -4.11 6.59 6.70
N GLU A 16 -3.30 7.39 7.38
CA GLU A 16 -3.61 8.78 7.67
C GLU A 16 -3.31 9.65 6.44
N CYS A 17 -4.20 10.61 6.17
CA CYS A 17 -4.01 11.59 5.11
C CYS A 17 -4.37 13.01 5.57
N PHE A 18 -3.89 13.99 4.82
CA PHE A 18 -4.20 15.40 5.04
C PHE A 18 -4.59 16.08 3.73
N PHE A 19 -5.71 16.80 3.79
CA PHE A 19 -6.18 17.71 2.75
C PHE A 19 -6.07 19.14 3.26
N GLY A 20 -4.97 19.82 2.93
CA GLY A 20 -4.63 21.09 3.57
C GLY A 20 -4.41 20.89 5.07
N GLU A 21 -5.20 21.56 5.91
CA GLU A 21 -5.13 21.44 7.39
C GLU A 21 -6.00 20.30 7.95
N ARG A 22 -6.86 19.70 7.12
CA ARG A 22 -7.77 18.65 7.57
C ARG A 22 -7.08 17.29 7.58
N ARG A 23 -7.01 16.67 8.75
CA ARG A 23 -6.61 15.26 8.95
C ARG A 23 -7.78 14.32 8.69
N ASP A 24 -7.53 13.22 8.01
CA ASP A 24 -8.51 12.16 7.73
C ASP A 24 -7.84 10.77 7.63
N PHE A 25 -8.64 9.72 7.48
CA PHE A 25 -8.17 8.35 7.24
C PHE A 25 -8.77 7.79 5.95
N VAL A 26 -7.95 7.07 5.18
CA VAL A 26 -8.32 6.47 3.88
C VAL A 26 -7.76 5.06 3.77
N LEU A 27 -8.41 4.23 2.97
CA LEU A 27 -7.92 2.89 2.65
C LEU A 27 -6.94 2.95 1.48
N LEU A 28 -5.68 2.58 1.70
CA LEU A 28 -4.67 2.42 0.66
C LEU A 28 -4.85 1.05 -0.01
N TYR A 29 -5.42 1.04 -1.20
CA TYR A 29 -5.65 -0.19 -1.95
C TYR A 29 -4.40 -0.70 -2.65
N ASP A 30 -3.76 0.17 -3.43
CA ASP A 30 -2.55 -0.18 -4.17
C ASP A 30 -1.48 0.89 -4.07
N LEU A 31 -0.22 0.49 -4.24
CA LEU A 31 0.95 1.36 -4.17
C LEU A 31 1.96 1.02 -5.26
N SER A 32 2.50 2.04 -5.88
CA SER A 32 3.65 1.98 -6.81
C SER A 32 4.68 3.03 -6.44
N VAL A 33 5.80 3.05 -7.15
CA VAL A 33 6.86 4.07 -6.99
C VAL A 33 6.34 5.50 -7.18
N TRP A 34 5.36 5.71 -8.07
CA TRP A 34 4.92 7.05 -8.49
C TRP A 34 3.49 7.40 -8.09
N GLY A 35 2.79 6.51 -7.40
CA GLY A 35 1.41 6.78 -7.03
C GLY A 35 0.74 5.62 -6.35
N CYS A 36 -0.48 5.88 -5.90
CA CYS A 36 -1.34 4.91 -5.23
C CYS A 36 -2.80 5.10 -5.61
N MET A 37 -3.61 4.08 -5.32
CA MET A 37 -5.05 4.20 -5.23
C MET A 37 -5.48 4.23 -3.77
N ILE A 38 -6.33 5.19 -3.43
CA ILE A 38 -6.98 5.27 -2.13
C ILE A 38 -8.49 5.20 -2.29
N GLU A 39 -9.18 4.61 -1.32
CA GLU A 39 -10.61 4.80 -1.13
C GLU A 39 -10.83 5.69 0.08
N ALA A 40 -11.68 6.70 -0.12
CA ALA A 40 -12.05 7.62 0.93
C ALA A 40 -13.57 7.61 1.08
N PRO A 41 -14.08 7.38 2.30
CA PRO A 41 -15.52 7.40 2.55
C PRO A 41 -16.13 8.80 2.44
N MET A 42 -15.32 9.86 2.30
CA MET A 42 -15.78 11.24 2.28
C MET A 42 -15.78 11.90 0.90
N SER A 43 -16.88 12.63 0.65
CA SER A 43 -17.21 13.42 -0.55
C SER A 43 -16.33 14.66 -0.79
N GLY A 44 -15.08 14.65 -0.31
CA GLY A 44 -14.15 15.79 -0.36
C GLY A 44 -12.98 15.66 -1.33
N ILE A 45 -12.68 14.45 -1.83
CA ILE A 45 -11.55 14.24 -2.72
C ILE A 45 -11.92 14.68 -4.13
N LYS A 46 -11.40 15.83 -4.55
CA LYS A 46 -11.58 16.34 -5.91
C LYS A 46 -10.33 16.14 -6.74
N GLY A 47 -10.51 15.83 -8.03
CA GLY A 47 -9.44 15.83 -9.01
C GLY A 47 -8.63 17.13 -8.97
N GLY A 48 -7.30 17.01 -9.02
CA GLY A 48 -6.36 18.13 -8.95
C GLY A 48 -5.98 18.59 -7.55
N ALA A 49 -6.67 18.13 -6.49
CA ALA A 49 -6.34 18.49 -5.11
C ALA A 49 -4.96 17.94 -4.71
N SER A 50 -4.23 18.72 -3.90
CA SER A 50 -3.00 18.24 -3.27
C SER A 50 -3.35 17.46 -2.00
N ILE A 51 -2.64 16.36 -1.78
CA ILE A 51 -2.85 15.47 -0.65
C ILE A 51 -1.50 15.10 -0.05
N HIS A 52 -1.47 15.01 1.27
CA HIS A 52 -0.35 14.46 2.02
C HIS A 52 -0.77 13.10 2.60
N LEU A 53 0.02 12.07 2.37
CA LEU A 53 -0.27 10.70 2.79
C LEU A 53 0.83 10.20 3.74
N LYS A 54 0.44 9.68 4.91
CA LYS A 54 1.35 8.98 5.82
C LYS A 54 1.18 7.48 5.64
N LEU A 55 2.07 6.86 4.86
CA LEU A 55 1.99 5.43 4.51
C LEU A 55 2.35 4.53 5.72
N ASN A 56 3.21 5.03 6.61
CA ASN A 56 3.49 4.50 7.94
C ASN A 56 4.18 5.58 8.80
N ASP A 57 4.73 5.20 9.96
CA ASP A 57 5.39 6.13 10.90
C ASP A 57 6.66 6.82 10.35
N PHE A 58 7.23 6.32 9.26
CA PHE A 58 8.52 6.79 8.73
C PHE A 58 8.46 7.26 7.27
N ILE A 59 7.35 6.98 6.56
CA ILE A 59 7.20 7.19 5.13
C ILE A 59 5.96 8.04 4.92
N GLU A 60 6.19 9.27 4.49
CA GLU A 60 5.17 10.23 4.13
C GLU A 60 5.41 10.70 2.68
N VAL A 61 4.33 10.98 1.95
CA VAL A 61 4.42 11.40 0.54
C VAL A 61 3.40 12.48 0.22
N TYR A 62 3.85 13.48 -0.54
CA TYR A 62 2.98 14.50 -1.11
C TYR A 62 2.61 14.11 -2.55
N GLY A 63 1.33 14.25 -2.87
CA GLY A 63 0.82 13.94 -4.19
C GLY A 63 -0.34 14.81 -4.62
N ARG A 64 -0.82 14.54 -5.83
CA ARG A 64 -2.00 15.17 -6.40
C ARG A 64 -2.98 14.11 -6.85
N VAL A 65 -4.26 14.35 -6.58
CA VAL A 65 -5.36 13.52 -7.09
C VAL A 65 -5.43 13.68 -8.61
N VAL A 66 -5.23 12.60 -9.35
CA VAL A 66 -5.24 12.60 -10.83
C VAL A 66 -6.59 12.16 -11.41
N TRP A 67 -7.35 11.38 -10.66
CA TRP A 67 -8.72 10.99 -10.98
C TRP A 67 -9.47 10.67 -9.70
N GLU A 68 -10.79 10.80 -9.74
CA GLU A 68 -11.71 10.36 -8.69
C GLU A 68 -12.93 9.71 -9.34
N LYS A 69 -13.40 8.61 -8.76
CA LYS A 69 -14.55 7.86 -9.24
C LYS A 69 -15.05 6.92 -8.15
N ASP A 70 -16.36 6.94 -7.88
CA ASP A 70 -17.05 6.00 -6.99
C ASP A 70 -16.38 5.88 -5.59
N GLY A 71 -15.93 7.00 -5.01
CA GLY A 71 -15.26 7.02 -3.70
C GLY A 71 -13.78 6.60 -3.73
N CYS A 72 -13.28 6.17 -4.88
CA CYS A 72 -11.87 5.90 -5.11
C CYS A 72 -11.18 7.10 -5.75
N ALA A 73 -9.90 7.25 -5.47
CA ALA A 73 -9.06 8.28 -6.08
C ALA A 73 -7.67 7.74 -6.39
N GLY A 74 -7.15 8.13 -7.55
CA GLY A 74 -5.76 7.91 -7.90
C GLY A 74 -4.92 9.10 -7.48
N VAL A 75 -3.82 8.87 -6.78
CA VAL A 75 -2.86 9.89 -6.38
C VAL A 75 -1.56 9.67 -7.13
N SER A 76 -1.06 10.72 -7.79
CA SER A 76 0.29 10.76 -8.36
C SER A 76 1.22 11.50 -7.40
N PHE A 77 2.38 10.92 -7.12
CA PHE A 77 3.35 11.48 -6.17
C PHE A 77 4.21 12.55 -6.84
N GLY A 78 4.54 13.60 -6.08
CA GLY A 78 5.47 14.63 -6.54
C GLY A 78 6.92 14.12 -6.67
N HIS A 79 7.26 13.06 -5.93
CA HIS A 79 8.55 12.39 -5.95
C HIS A 79 8.38 10.87 -5.89
N ALA A 80 9.30 10.15 -6.53
CA ALA A 80 9.33 8.70 -6.49
C ALA A 80 9.62 8.17 -5.08
N LEU A 81 8.84 7.18 -4.64
CA LEU A 81 9.19 6.36 -3.49
C LEU A 81 10.32 5.39 -3.87
N HIS A 82 11.19 5.07 -2.91
CA HIS A 82 12.18 4.04 -3.12
C HIS A 82 11.51 2.67 -3.33
N GLU A 83 11.95 1.85 -4.29
CA GLU A 83 11.34 0.54 -4.57
C GLU A 83 11.26 -0.36 -3.33
N ALA A 84 12.30 -0.35 -2.49
CA ALA A 84 12.32 -1.13 -1.26
C ALA A 84 11.22 -0.68 -0.28
N ALA A 85 10.87 0.61 -0.26
CA ALA A 85 9.77 1.13 0.57
C ALA A 85 8.42 0.62 0.05
N VAL A 86 8.21 0.65 -1.27
CA VAL A 86 6.99 0.11 -1.90
C VAL A 86 6.84 -1.39 -1.61
N LYS A 87 7.93 -2.16 -1.78
CA LYS A 87 7.96 -3.60 -1.48
C LYS A 87 7.70 -3.90 -0.01
N PHE A 88 8.28 -3.11 0.90
CA PHE A 88 8.05 -3.24 2.33
C PHE A 88 6.61 -2.92 2.71
N LEU A 89 6.03 -1.85 2.17
CA LEU A 89 4.64 -1.46 2.44
C LEU A 89 3.64 -2.45 1.86
N GLY A 90 3.91 -3.01 0.68
CA GLY A 90 3.09 -4.07 0.06
C GLY A 90 3.31 -5.46 0.63
N PHE A 91 4.24 -5.62 1.57
CA PHE A 91 4.43 -6.89 2.25
C PHE A 91 3.43 -7.03 3.40
N SER A 92 2.42 -7.87 3.21
CA SER A 92 1.56 -8.33 4.29
C SER A 92 2.10 -9.69 4.79
N PRO A 93 2.86 -9.74 5.90
CA PRO A 93 3.22 -11.02 6.49
C PRO A 93 1.92 -11.74 6.86
N THR A 94 1.78 -13.00 6.44
CA THR A 94 0.66 -13.84 6.86
C THR A 94 0.65 -13.87 8.38
N THR A 95 -0.47 -13.48 9.01
CA THR A 95 -0.63 -13.39 10.46
C THR A 95 -0.60 -14.76 11.17
N THR A 96 -0.34 -15.84 10.42
CA THR A 96 -0.17 -17.19 10.96
C THR A 96 1.07 -17.20 11.86
N ALA A 97 0.87 -17.48 13.15
CA ALA A 97 1.96 -17.64 14.08
C ALA A 97 2.99 -18.63 13.52
N PHE A 98 4.29 -18.37 13.71
CA PHE A 98 5.35 -19.27 13.26
C PHE A 98 5.12 -20.71 13.72
N GLU A 99 4.56 -20.88 14.92
CA GLU A 99 4.18 -22.17 15.53
C GLU A 99 3.08 -22.93 14.77
N GLN A 100 2.25 -22.22 13.99
CA GLN A 100 1.18 -22.77 13.16
C GLN A 100 1.61 -22.96 11.69
N MET A 101 2.76 -22.40 11.29
CA MET A 101 3.31 -22.62 9.96
C MET A 101 4.07 -23.94 9.93
N GLU A 102 3.57 -24.92 9.18
CA GLU A 102 4.36 -26.11 8.88
C GLU A 102 5.64 -25.69 8.14
N PRO A 103 6.83 -26.03 8.66
CA PRO A 103 8.09 -25.72 7.99
C PRO A 103 8.08 -26.33 6.60
N ARG A 104 8.41 -25.55 5.57
CA ARG A 104 8.40 -25.99 4.17
C ARG A 104 9.78 -25.84 3.53
N ASP A 105 10.09 -26.69 2.57
CA ASP A 105 11.27 -26.57 1.73
C ASP A 105 11.11 -25.41 0.70
N ARG A 106 12.16 -25.15 -0.07
CA ARG A 106 12.16 -24.13 -1.15
C ARG A 106 11.17 -24.40 -2.29
N PHE A 107 10.57 -25.58 -2.35
CA PHE A 107 9.55 -25.99 -3.31
C PHE A 107 8.13 -26.02 -2.69
N GLY A 108 7.98 -25.54 -1.45
CA GLY A 108 6.70 -25.48 -0.74
C GLY A 108 6.25 -26.80 -0.12
N ARG A 109 7.07 -27.85 -0.08
CA ARG A 109 6.72 -29.15 0.51
C ARG A 109 6.97 -29.13 2.02
N PRO A 110 6.12 -29.74 2.85
CA PRO A 110 6.35 -29.81 4.29
C PRO A 110 7.68 -30.55 4.59
N LEU A 111 8.48 -29.99 5.48
CA LEU A 111 9.71 -30.60 5.97
C LEU A 111 9.36 -31.80 6.86
N PRO A 112 10.14 -32.90 6.79
CA PRO A 112 9.92 -34.05 7.65
C PRO A 112 10.17 -33.68 9.12
N ALA A 113 9.41 -34.28 10.02
CA ALA A 113 9.63 -34.14 11.46
C ALA A 113 11.05 -34.62 11.81
N LEU A 114 11.74 -33.88 12.68
CA LEU A 114 13.03 -34.31 13.20
C LEU A 114 12.85 -35.61 14.01
N PRO A 115 13.74 -36.61 13.85
CA PRO A 115 13.71 -37.81 14.68
C PRO A 115 13.89 -37.42 16.15
N ARG A 116 12.99 -37.91 17.01
CA ARG A 116 13.16 -37.81 18.47
C ARG A 116 14.17 -38.90 18.88
N TYR A 117 15.31 -38.48 19.42
CA TYR A 117 16.27 -39.36 20.09
C TYR A 117 15.97 -39.42 21.59
#